data_AF-A0A6H1NFI1-F1
#
_entry.id   AF-A0A6H1NFI1-F1
#
_cell.length_a   1.000
_cell.length_b   1.000
_cell.length_c   1.000
_cell.angle_alpha   90.00
_cell.angle_beta   90.00
_cell.angle_gamma   90.00
#
_symmetry.space_group_name_H-M   'P 1'
#
loop_
_entity.id
_entity.type
_entity.pdbx_description
1 polymer ?
#
loop_
_entity_poly.entity_id
_entity_poly.type
_entity_poly.pdbx_seq_one_letter_code
_entity_poly.pdbx_strand_id
1 'polypeptide(L)'
;MASSTAPGSYACPCWPTPAAGTKLRTRDGQYGFTNTRSAAYWRLRELLDPAFGSQLALPPDDLLVSDLTTPTWDITTGVPPKIKVEPKGDVVARLGRSPDRGDAVAMAMYADHLAASKVHAPGGQRDTRNPSKAAQRYGRSTHTGLPGAAGKIFH
;
A
#
# COMPACT_ATOMS: atom_id res chain seq x y z
N MET A 1 -17.02 4.77 34.43
CA MET A 1 -17.76 5.24 33.23
C MET A 1 -17.01 6.45 32.70
N ALA A 2 -16.34 6.48 31.55
CA ALA A 2 -16.19 5.54 30.45
C ALA A 2 -14.70 5.49 30.06
N SER A 3 -14.14 4.30 30.01
CA SER A 3 -12.78 4.02 29.54
C SER A 3 -12.78 4.20 28.03
N SER A 4 -12.09 5.24 27.54
CA SER A 4 -11.78 5.43 26.12
C SER A 4 -10.91 4.27 25.65
N THR A 5 -11.55 3.21 25.16
CA THR A 5 -10.88 2.13 24.43
C THR A 5 -10.89 2.54 22.98
N ALA A 6 -9.72 2.97 22.49
CA ALA A 6 -9.47 3.20 21.08
C ALA A 6 -9.94 1.97 20.27
N PRO A 7 -10.60 2.13 19.12
CA PRO A 7 -10.92 1.00 18.27
C PRO A 7 -9.60 0.34 17.85
N GLY A 8 -9.39 -0.88 18.36
CA GLY A 8 -8.29 -1.75 18.02
C GLY A 8 -8.16 -1.87 16.51
N SER A 9 -6.92 -1.74 16.05
CA SER A 9 -6.49 -1.88 14.68
C SER A 9 -6.86 -3.25 14.10
N TYR A 10 -8.01 -3.36 13.42
CA TYR A 10 -8.32 -4.44 12.48
C TYR A 10 -7.56 -4.27 11.15
N ALA A 11 -6.39 -3.65 11.17
CA ALA A 11 -5.57 -3.45 9.99
C ALA A 11 -4.88 -4.77 9.63
N CYS A 12 -5.57 -5.62 8.87
CA CYS A 12 -4.93 -6.73 8.20
C CYS A 12 -3.79 -6.15 7.34
N PRO A 13 -2.52 -6.56 7.53
CA PRO A 13 -1.36 -5.90 6.93
C PRO A 13 -1.32 -5.95 5.39
N CYS A 14 -2.26 -6.66 4.76
CA CYS A 14 -2.40 -6.76 3.32
C CYS A 14 -3.29 -5.68 2.68
N TRP A 15 -4.19 -5.02 3.42
CA TRP A 15 -5.07 -4.00 2.84
C TRP A 15 -4.53 -2.59 3.06
N PRO A 16 -4.25 -1.82 1.99
CA PRO A 16 -3.68 -0.49 2.11
C PRO A 16 -4.71 0.52 2.61
N THR A 17 -4.34 1.35 3.59
CA THR A 17 -5.19 2.44 4.07
C THR A 17 -5.29 3.55 3.01
N PRO A 18 -6.49 4.09 2.72
CA PRO A 18 -6.67 5.14 1.70
C PRO A 18 -5.87 6.42 1.96
N ALA A 19 -5.67 6.77 3.23
CA ALA A 19 -4.92 7.96 3.65
C ALA A 19 -3.39 7.76 3.63
N ALA A 20 -2.89 6.52 3.49
CA ALA A 20 -1.45 6.28 3.47
C ALA A 20 -0.80 6.89 2.21
N GLY A 21 0.47 7.27 2.32
CA GLY A 21 1.25 7.72 1.16
C GLY A 21 1.56 6.55 0.21
N THR A 22 1.73 6.86 -1.07
CA THR A 22 2.10 5.88 -2.11
C THR A 22 3.26 6.37 -2.96
N LYS A 23 4.07 5.43 -3.45
CA LYS A 23 5.20 5.71 -4.37
C LYS A 23 4.83 5.49 -5.84
N LEU A 24 3.58 5.11 -6.10
CA LEU A 24 3.09 4.90 -7.46
C LEU A 24 3.06 6.21 -8.24
N ARG A 25 3.13 6.07 -9.55
CA ARG A 25 3.01 7.16 -10.51
C ARG A 25 1.91 6.85 -11.50
N THR A 26 1.42 7.89 -12.15
CA THR A 26 0.59 7.77 -13.36
C THR A 26 1.26 6.88 -14.39
N ARG A 27 0.48 6.26 -15.29
CA ARG A 27 1.04 5.39 -16.33
C ARG A 27 2.09 6.10 -17.19
N ASP A 28 1.90 7.39 -17.45
CA ASP A 28 2.82 8.22 -18.24
C ASP A 28 4.05 8.66 -17.42
N GLY A 29 4.09 8.38 -16.12
CA GLY A 29 5.21 8.66 -15.22
C GLY A 29 5.39 10.14 -14.84
N GLN A 30 4.57 11.04 -15.38
CA GLN A 30 4.70 12.49 -15.23
C GLN A 30 4.27 13.00 -13.85
N TYR A 31 3.19 12.41 -13.31
CA TYR A 31 2.62 12.82 -12.02
C TYR A 31 2.77 11.72 -10.97
N GLY A 32 3.05 12.14 -9.73
CA GLY A 32 2.95 11.32 -8.53
C GLY A 32 1.60 11.50 -7.82
N PHE A 33 1.41 10.82 -6.69
CA PHE A 33 0.19 10.93 -5.88
C PHE A 33 0.49 11.40 -4.46
N THR A 34 -0.47 12.10 -3.86
CA THR A 34 -0.38 12.53 -2.46
C THR A 34 -0.71 11.40 -1.48
N ASN A 35 -1.72 10.59 -1.79
CA ASN A 35 -2.19 9.47 -0.98
C ASN A 35 -2.64 8.28 -1.86
N THR A 36 -2.84 7.12 -1.21
CA THR A 36 -3.33 5.90 -1.83
C THR A 36 -4.68 6.11 -2.51
N ARG A 37 -5.60 6.86 -1.89
CA ARG A 37 -6.91 7.20 -2.47
C ARG A 37 -6.75 7.88 -3.84
N SER A 38 -5.86 8.88 -3.96
CA SER A 38 -5.63 9.59 -5.21
C SER A 38 -5.08 8.66 -6.29
N ALA A 39 -4.16 7.77 -5.93
CA ALA A 39 -3.64 6.77 -6.85
C ALA A 39 -4.71 5.76 -7.30
N ALA A 40 -5.57 5.31 -6.39
CA ALA A 40 -6.65 4.37 -6.67
C ALA A 40 -7.67 4.94 -7.68
N TYR A 41 -8.12 6.18 -7.45
CA TYR A 41 -9.04 6.87 -8.36
C TYR A 41 -8.41 7.13 -9.73
N TRP A 42 -7.17 7.58 -9.77
CA TRP A 42 -6.48 7.82 -11.04
C TRP A 42 -6.28 6.53 -11.83
N ARG A 43 -5.96 5.44 -11.14
CA ARG A 43 -5.81 4.14 -11.78
C ARG A 43 -7.14 3.64 -12.35
N LEU A 44 -8.23 3.77 -11.60
CA LEU A 44 -9.55 3.41 -12.09
C LEU A 44 -9.92 4.22 -13.34
N ARG A 45 -9.59 5.51 -13.38
CA ARG A 45 -9.76 6.34 -14.59
C ARG A 45 -8.98 5.79 -15.78
N GLU A 46 -7.71 5.43 -15.61
CA GLU A 46 -6.90 4.83 -16.68
C GLU A 46 -7.44 3.46 -17.13
N LEU A 47 -8.06 2.70 -16.23
CA LEU A 47 -8.67 1.40 -16.53
C LEU A 47 -10.05 1.50 -17.19
N LEU A 48 -10.77 2.62 -17.04
CA LEU A 48 -12.07 2.81 -17.68
C LEU A 48 -11.96 3.46 -19.06
N ASP A 49 -10.78 3.97 -19.44
CA ASP A 49 -10.57 4.58 -20.74
C ASP A 49 -10.43 3.51 -21.85
N PRO A 50 -11.37 3.42 -22.80
CA PRO A 50 -11.33 2.42 -23.87
C PRO A 50 -10.13 2.59 -24.79
N ALA A 51 -9.50 3.77 -24.85
CA ALA A 51 -8.29 4.01 -25.64
C ALA A 51 -7.09 3.17 -25.16
N PHE A 52 -7.14 2.67 -23.92
CA PHE A 52 -6.03 1.93 -23.31
C PHE A 52 -6.24 0.42 -23.29
N GLY A 53 -7.29 -0.09 -23.94
CA GLY A 53 -7.48 -1.53 -24.21
C GLY A 53 -7.89 -2.36 -23.00
N SER A 54 -8.37 -1.74 -21.92
CA SER A 54 -8.89 -2.42 -20.75
C SER A 54 -10.28 -3.01 -21.01
N GLN A 55 -10.51 -4.24 -20.54
CA GLN A 55 -11.82 -4.92 -20.61
C GLN A 55 -12.68 -4.65 -19.35
N LEU A 56 -12.49 -3.51 -18.69
CA LEU A 56 -13.21 -3.18 -17.46
C LEU A 56 -14.51 -2.47 -17.81
N ALA A 57 -15.64 -3.10 -17.48
CA ALA A 57 -16.97 -2.50 -17.56
C ALA A 57 -17.54 -2.33 -16.16
N LEU A 58 -18.04 -1.13 -15.85
CA LEU A 58 -18.77 -0.91 -14.60
C LEU A 58 -20.13 -1.59 -14.67
N PRO A 59 -20.62 -2.16 -13.55
CA PRO A 59 -22.01 -2.62 -13.47
C PRO A 59 -22.96 -1.42 -13.63
N PRO A 60 -24.16 -1.63 -14.22
CA PRO A 60 -25.17 -0.58 -14.32
C PRO A 60 -25.74 -0.28 -12.93
N ASP A 61 -25.12 0.68 -12.23
CA ASP A 61 -25.56 1.21 -10.94
C ASP A 61 -25.39 2.73 -10.94
N ASP A 62 -26.50 3.45 -10.97
CA ASP A 62 -26.52 4.92 -11.04
C ASP A 62 -25.83 5.57 -9.83
N LEU A 63 -25.90 4.95 -8.66
CA LEU A 63 -25.24 5.45 -7.46
C LEU A 63 -23.72 5.25 -7.54
N LEU A 64 -23.26 4.16 -8.15
CA LEU A 64 -21.83 3.94 -8.39
C LEU A 64 -21.29 4.96 -9.37
N VAL A 65 -22.01 5.23 -10.47
CA VAL A 65 -21.61 6.25 -11.45
C VAL A 65 -21.54 7.61 -10.77
N SER A 66 -22.57 7.99 -10.01
CA SER A 66 -22.60 9.23 -9.22
C SER A 66 -21.38 9.34 -8.28
N ASP A 67 -21.04 8.27 -7.56
CA ASP A 67 -19.90 8.23 -6.63
C ASP A 67 -18.55 8.37 -7.31
N LEU A 68 -18.42 7.87 -8.54
CA LEU A 68 -17.18 7.93 -9.32
C LEU A 68 -17.01 9.28 -10.04
N THR A 69 -18.10 9.95 -10.42
CA THR A 69 -18.06 11.24 -11.12
C THR A 69 -18.03 12.45 -10.18
N THR A 70 -18.42 12.26 -8.91
CA THR A 70 -18.49 13.34 -7.93
C THR A 70 -17.13 13.91 -7.50
N PRO A 71 -16.08 13.11 -7.22
CA PRO A 71 -14.83 13.62 -6.67
C PRO A 71 -14.05 14.46 -7.67
N THR A 72 -13.60 15.62 -7.22
CA THR A 72 -12.70 16.48 -8.00
C THR A 72 -11.24 16.22 -7.65
N TRP A 73 -10.30 16.66 -8.49
CA TRP A 73 -8.87 16.50 -8.27
C TRP A 73 -8.12 17.79 -8.60
N ASP A 74 -7.08 18.04 -7.82
CA ASP A 74 -6.17 19.17 -7.95
C ASP A 74 -4.75 18.68 -8.20
N ILE A 75 -3.96 19.50 -8.89
CA ILE A 75 -2.51 19.30 -9.03
C ILE A 75 -1.82 20.15 -7.99
N THR A 76 -1.12 19.50 -7.07
CA THR A 76 -0.21 20.17 -6.15
C THR A 76 1.13 20.41 -6.84
N THR A 77 1.64 21.63 -6.71
CA THR A 77 2.95 22.03 -7.21
C THR A 77 4.08 21.28 -6.49
N GLY A 78 5.04 20.73 -7.25
CA GLY A 78 6.16 19.95 -6.74
C GLY A 78 6.98 19.32 -7.86
N VAL A 79 8.13 18.72 -7.52
CA VAL A 79 8.97 17.97 -8.47
C VAL A 79 9.08 16.52 -7.98
N PRO A 80 8.39 15.55 -8.59
CA PRO A 80 7.36 15.68 -9.65
C PRO A 80 6.03 16.25 -9.11
N PRO A 81 5.20 16.85 -9.98
CA PRO A 81 3.87 17.35 -9.60
C PRO A 81 3.00 16.20 -9.09
N LYS A 82 2.16 16.48 -8.10
CA LYS A 82 1.36 15.43 -7.42
C LYS A 82 -0.13 15.67 -7.61
N ILE A 83 -0.86 14.61 -7.94
CA ILE A 83 -2.31 14.63 -8.02
C ILE A 83 -2.88 14.38 -6.62
N LYS A 84 -3.86 15.22 -6.26
CA LYS A 84 -4.62 15.13 -5.02
C LYS A 84 -6.10 15.07 -5.36
N VAL A 85 -6.75 13.97 -5.01
CA VAL A 85 -8.20 13.84 -5.07
C VAL A 85 -8.82 14.44 -3.80
N GLU A 86 -9.98 15.06 -3.93
CA GLU A 86 -10.79 15.60 -2.85
C GLU A 86 -10.91 14.59 -1.69
N PRO A 87 -10.64 14.99 -0.44
CA PRO A 87 -10.72 14.07 0.69
C PRO A 87 -12.18 13.68 0.93
N LYS A 88 -12.37 12.47 1.47
CA LYS A 88 -13.70 11.92 1.74
C LYS A 88 -14.59 12.84 2.58
N GLY A 89 -14.01 13.53 3.56
CA GLY A 89 -14.76 14.46 4.42
C GLY A 89 -15.45 15.57 3.64
N ASP A 90 -14.77 16.16 2.66
CA ASP A 90 -15.28 17.27 1.86
C ASP A 90 -16.36 16.79 0.88
N VAL A 91 -16.14 15.61 0.27
CA VAL A 91 -17.15 14.96 -0.58
C VAL A 91 -18.42 14.65 0.20
N VAL A 92 -18.29 14.10 1.41
CA VAL A 92 -19.44 13.80 2.30
C VAL A 92 -20.17 15.09 2.70
N ALA A 93 -19.44 16.15 3.04
CA ALA A 93 -20.03 17.43 3.41
C ALA A 93 -20.84 18.04 2.25
N ARG A 94 -20.39 17.87 1.01
CA ARG A 94 -21.08 18.36 -0.19
C ARG A 94 -22.26 17.50 -0.62
N LEU A 95 -22.12 16.17 -0.58
CA LEU A 95 -23.14 15.23 -1.06
C LEU A 95 -24.17 14.83 0.00
N GLY A 96 -23.88 15.06 1.28
CA GLY A 96 -24.70 14.58 2.40
C GLY A 96 -24.70 13.05 2.57
N ARG A 97 -23.91 12.33 1.76
CA ARG A 97 -23.75 10.87 1.80
C ARG A 97 -22.32 10.48 1.50
N SER A 98 -21.93 9.30 1.99
CA SER A 98 -20.62 8.73 1.75
C SER A 98 -20.56 7.99 0.40
N PRO A 99 -19.54 8.26 -0.45
CA PRO A 99 -19.36 7.59 -1.74
C PRO A 99 -18.71 6.21 -1.58
N ASP A 100 -19.26 5.37 -0.71
CA ASP A 100 -18.62 4.11 -0.31
C ASP A 100 -18.54 3.10 -1.46
N ARG A 101 -19.48 3.15 -2.42
CA ARG A 101 -19.48 2.23 -3.58
C ARG A 101 -18.32 2.53 -4.52
N GLY A 102 -18.13 3.80 -4.86
CA GLY A 102 -17.00 4.25 -5.68
C GLY A 102 -15.66 3.99 -4.99
N ASP A 103 -15.56 4.30 -3.69
CA ASP A 103 -14.35 4.04 -2.90
C ASP A 103 -13.99 2.56 -2.85
N ALA A 104 -14.98 1.67 -2.67
CA ALA A 104 -14.77 0.24 -2.63
C ALA A 104 -14.20 -0.28 -3.95
N VAL A 105 -14.77 0.15 -5.09
CA VAL A 105 -14.29 -0.26 -6.42
C VAL A 105 -12.88 0.27 -6.69
N ALA A 106 -12.63 1.56 -6.40
CA ALA A 106 -11.32 2.16 -6.60
C ALA A 106 -10.23 1.45 -5.78
N MET A 107 -10.50 1.17 -4.51
CA MET A 107 -9.55 0.48 -3.63
C MET A 107 -9.37 -1.00 -3.99
N ALA A 108 -10.43 -1.68 -4.46
CA ALA A 108 -10.32 -3.06 -4.96
C ALA A 108 -9.39 -3.15 -6.17
N MET A 109 -9.56 -2.25 -7.16
CA MET A 109 -8.68 -2.20 -8.33
C MET A 109 -7.25 -1.81 -7.98
N TYR A 110 -7.07 -0.94 -6.98
CA TYR A 110 -5.75 -0.61 -6.45
C TYR A 110 -5.06 -1.81 -5.79
N ALA A 111 -5.79 -2.59 -4.99
CA ALA A 111 -5.28 -3.79 -4.36
C ALA A 111 -4.88 -4.85 -5.41
N ASP A 112 -5.70 -5.03 -6.45
CA ASP A 112 -5.40 -5.92 -7.56
C ASP A 112 -4.12 -5.49 -8.31
N HIS A 113 -3.96 -4.19 -8.60
CA HIS A 113 -2.75 -3.66 -9.20
C HIS A 113 -1.50 -3.92 -8.35
N LEU A 114 -1.59 -3.77 -7.03
CA LEU A 114 -0.50 -4.11 -6.10
C LEU A 114 -0.22 -5.62 -6.04
N ALA A 115 -1.24 -6.46 -6.16
CA ALA A 115 -1.08 -7.90 -6.22
C ALA A 115 -0.39 -8.32 -7.53
N ALA A 116 -0.87 -7.83 -8.68
CA ALA A 116 -0.28 -8.09 -10.00
C ALA A 116 1.20 -7.67 -10.08
N SER A 117 1.56 -6.51 -9.51
CA SER A 117 2.95 -6.06 -9.47
C SER A 117 3.84 -6.86 -8.50
N LYS A 118 3.27 -7.51 -7.48
CA LYS A 118 3.99 -8.49 -6.63
C LYS A 118 4.17 -9.85 -7.31
N VAL A 119 3.29 -10.22 -8.25
CA VAL A 119 3.32 -11.51 -8.95
C VAL A 119 4.47 -11.60 -9.98
N HIS A 120 5.11 -10.49 -10.36
CA HIS A 120 6.24 -10.48 -11.31
C HIS A 120 7.64 -10.38 -10.71
N ALA A 121 7.83 -10.71 -9.43
CA ALA A 121 9.16 -11.15 -9.02
C ALA A 121 9.31 -12.58 -9.58
N PRO A 122 10.14 -12.86 -10.61
CA PRO A 122 10.59 -14.23 -10.78
C PRO A 122 11.13 -14.61 -9.42
N GLY A 123 10.53 -15.63 -8.80
CA GLY A 123 10.97 -16.11 -7.52
C GLY A 123 12.46 -16.30 -7.65
N GLY A 124 13.23 -15.36 -7.09
CA GLY A 124 14.63 -15.58 -6.82
C GLY A 124 14.55 -16.75 -5.88
N GLN A 125 14.77 -17.95 -6.41
CA GLN A 125 14.93 -19.15 -5.63
C GLN A 125 15.95 -18.74 -4.59
N ARG A 126 15.49 -18.51 -3.35
CA ARG A 126 16.36 -18.05 -2.28
C ARG A 126 17.40 -19.15 -2.22
N ASP A 127 18.60 -18.84 -2.69
CA ASP A 127 19.65 -19.84 -2.76
C ASP A 127 20.04 -20.13 -1.30
N THR A 128 19.37 -21.12 -0.71
CA THR A 128 19.56 -21.51 0.69
C THR A 128 21.00 -21.95 0.96
N ARG A 129 21.78 -22.17 -0.11
CA ARG A 129 23.21 -22.48 -0.05
C ARG A 129 24.07 -21.32 0.44
N ASN A 130 23.60 -20.06 0.35
CA ASN A 130 24.41 -18.91 0.77
C ASN A 130 23.64 -17.95 1.70
N PRO A 131 23.68 -18.17 3.04
CA PRO A 131 22.98 -17.32 3.99
C PRO A 131 23.56 -15.90 4.00
N SER A 132 22.69 -14.91 4.16
CA SER A 132 23.09 -13.49 4.24
C SER A 132 24.08 -13.25 5.39
N LYS A 133 24.92 -12.22 5.28
CA LYS A 133 25.87 -11.83 6.35
C LYS A 133 25.21 -11.66 7.72
N ALA A 134 23.94 -11.24 7.75
CA ALA A 134 23.17 -11.13 8.99
C ALA A 134 22.85 -12.52 9.58
N ALA A 135 22.40 -13.48 8.77
CA ALA A 135 22.15 -14.85 9.20
C ALA A 135 23.44 -15.57 9.64
N GLN A 136 24.57 -15.31 8.98
CA GLN A 136 25.89 -15.83 9.38
C GLN A 136 26.33 -15.34 10.77
N ARG A 137 25.93 -14.12 11.17
CA ARG A 137 26.24 -13.58 12.51
C ARG A 137 25.49 -14.29 13.62
N TYR A 138 24.26 -14.73 13.37
CA TYR A 138 23.46 -15.47 14.35
C TYR A 138 23.76 -16.97 14.39
N GLY A 139 24.40 -17.51 13.34
CA GLY A 139 24.76 -18.93 13.23
C GLY A 139 26.17 -19.31 13.73
N ARG A 140 27.00 -18.34 14.16
CA ARG A 140 28.35 -18.65 14.66
C ARG A 140 28.27 -19.10 16.11
N SER A 141 28.38 -20.40 16.36
CA SER A 141 28.61 -20.92 17.72
C SER A 141 29.92 -20.34 18.25
N THR A 142 29.84 -19.61 19.36
CA THR A 142 30.99 -19.09 20.10
C THR A 142 31.64 -20.24 20.87
N HIS A 143 32.42 -21.08 20.20
CA HIS A 143 33.45 -21.90 20.86
C HIS A 143 34.74 -21.07 20.87
N THR A 144 34.85 -20.17 21.85
CA THR A 144 36.14 -19.56 22.19
C THR A 144 36.44 -20.02 23.61
N GLY A 145 37.37 -20.96 23.72
CA GLY A 145 37.84 -21.49 25.00
C GLY A 145 38.29 -20.36 25.92
N LEU A 146 37.83 -20.42 27.17
CA LEU A 146 38.36 -19.63 28.27
C LEU A 146 39.81 -20.11 28.55
N PRO A 147 40.83 -19.23 28.55
CA PRO A 147 42.17 -19.60 28.99
C PRO A 147 42.16 -19.91 30.50
N GLY A 148 42.86 -20.98 30.86
CA GLY A 148 42.83 -21.60 32.19
C GLY A 148 43.23 -20.68 33.34
N ALA A 149 42.49 -20.80 34.45
CA ALA A 149 42.90 -20.33 35.76
C ALA A 149 43.34 -21.53 36.59
N ALA A 150 44.65 -21.62 36.83
CA ALA A 150 45.27 -22.58 37.73
C ALA A 150 44.84 -22.31 39.18
N GLY A 151 44.26 -23.32 39.83
CA GLY A 151 43.92 -23.32 41.26
C GLY A 151 44.44 -24.61 41.91
N LYS A 152 45.32 -24.42 42.89
CA LYS A 152 46.20 -25.40 43.53
C LYS A 152 45.44 -26.43 44.36
N ILE A 153 45.89 -27.69 44.34
CA ILE A 153 45.69 -28.64 45.45
C ILE A 153 46.99 -29.44 45.59
N PHE A 154 47.70 -29.23 46.70
CA PHE A 154 48.85 -30.02 47.13
C PHE A 154 48.54 -30.53 48.54
N HIS A 155 48.70 -31.85 48.68
CA HIS A 155 48.47 -32.74 49.82
C HIS A 155 47.03 -32.96 50.30
#